data_AF-A0A4Q5R4A7-F1
#
_entry.id   AF-A0A4Q5R4A7-F1
#
_cell.length_a   1.000
_cell.length_b   1.000
_cell.length_c   1.000
_cell.angle_alpha   90.00
_cell.angle_beta   90.00
_cell.angle_gamma   90.00
#
_symmetry.space_group_name_H-M   'P 1'
#
loop_
_entity.id
_entity.type
_entity.pdbx_description
1 polymer ?
#
loop_
_entity_poly.entity_id
_entity_poly.type
_entity_poly.pdbx_seq_one_letter_code
_entity_poly.pdbx_strand_id
1 'polypeptide(L)'
;MKLFSLAALTAALLAAGGQPGTKTDTAAAPNKDLNGLFSEFWEKQSRLDPLAATAQGDNRFNNILPNDQTQAYRDTLRTVYQDYLTRAEKFDRNALDANDKVSYDIFRYDLQQRLAGLKLNTWMLPFQQFWGLPISMGQFGSGQSIQPFKTVQDYDNWLGRVQGFTVWADSAIGNFRRGMRAGVVLP
;
A
#
# COMPACT_ATOMS: atom_id res chain seq x y z
N MET A 1 8.36 -12.75 45.51
CA MET A 1 8.81 -14.03 46.12
C MET A 1 8.24 -15.13 45.22
N LYS A 2 8.98 -15.91 44.42
CA LYS A 2 10.21 -16.71 44.62
C LYS A 2 10.97 -16.70 43.27
N LEU A 3 12.18 -16.14 43.14
CA LEU A 3 13.50 -16.77 43.29
C LEU A 3 13.62 -18.18 42.66
N PHE A 4 14.29 -18.25 41.52
CA PHE A 4 15.17 -19.37 41.16
C PHE A 4 16.46 -18.84 40.55
N SER A 5 17.57 -19.30 41.12
CA SER A 5 18.94 -18.85 40.90
C SER A 5 19.65 -19.71 39.86
N LEU A 6 20.64 -19.07 39.23
CA LEU A 6 21.83 -19.55 38.51
C LEU A 6 22.12 -21.07 38.44
N ALA A 7 22.53 -21.50 37.24
CA ALA A 7 23.61 -22.47 37.07
C ALA A 7 24.52 -22.02 35.91
N ALA A 8 25.80 -21.87 36.21
CA ALA A 8 26.90 -21.68 35.26
C ALA A 8 27.70 -22.98 35.13
N LEU A 9 28.33 -23.19 33.98
CA LEU A 9 29.45 -24.10 33.59
C LEU A 9 29.17 -24.52 32.12
N THR A 10 30.08 -24.57 31.14
CA THR A 10 31.55 -24.64 31.12
C THR A 10 32.01 -24.41 29.68
N ALA A 11 33.23 -23.91 29.50
CA ALA A 11 33.90 -23.75 28.21
C ALA A 11 34.33 -25.10 27.60
N ALA A 12 34.30 -25.20 26.26
CA ALA A 12 35.04 -26.20 25.49
C ALA A 12 35.66 -25.52 24.26
N LEU A 13 36.99 -25.43 24.26
CA LEU A 13 37.82 -25.16 23.08
C LEU A 13 37.88 -26.44 22.24
N LEU A 14 37.63 -26.35 20.93
CA LEU A 14 38.11 -27.32 19.94
C LEU A 14 38.45 -26.59 18.64
N ALA A 15 39.56 -27.04 18.05
CA ALA A 15 40.36 -26.35 17.06
C ALA A 15 39.95 -26.64 15.60
N ALA A 16 40.39 -25.73 14.73
CA ALA A 16 40.78 -25.92 13.34
C ALA A 16 39.76 -26.54 12.35
N GLY A 17 39.11 -25.65 11.59
CA GLY A 17 38.62 -25.93 10.25
C GLY A 17 38.64 -24.62 9.45
N GLY A 18 39.66 -24.41 8.63
CA GLY A 18 39.71 -23.27 7.72
C GLY A 18 38.58 -23.39 6.71
N GLN A 19 37.51 -22.62 6.90
CA GLN A 19 36.52 -22.40 5.85
C GLN A 19 37.04 -21.29 4.91
N PRO A 20 37.01 -21.50 3.59
CA PRO A 20 37.33 -20.46 2.64
C PRO A 20 36.38 -19.30 2.89
N GLY A 21 36.96 -18.10 3.02
CA GLY A 21 36.22 -16.88 3.32
C GLY A 21 34.99 -16.79 2.44
N THR A 22 33.81 -16.83 3.06
CA THR A 22 32.64 -16.15 2.53
C THR A 22 33.12 -14.77 2.19
N LYS A 23 33.18 -14.44 0.90
CA LYS A 23 33.17 -13.05 0.46
C LYS A 23 31.97 -12.45 1.18
N THR A 24 32.23 -11.73 2.25
CA THR A 24 31.32 -10.69 2.69
C THR A 24 31.22 -9.81 1.47
N ASP A 25 30.15 -9.99 0.71
CA ASP A 25 29.66 -8.94 -0.17
C ASP A 25 29.65 -7.73 0.74
N THR A 26 30.60 -6.82 0.51
CA THR A 26 30.65 -5.55 1.19
C THR A 26 29.31 -4.93 0.85
N ALA A 27 28.34 -5.05 1.75
CA ALA A 27 27.01 -4.53 1.56
C ALA A 27 27.23 -3.06 1.25
N ALA A 28 26.99 -2.67 -0.01
CA ALA A 28 27.05 -1.27 -0.38
C ALA A 28 26.10 -0.55 0.60
N ALA A 29 26.53 0.59 1.12
CA ALA A 29 25.74 1.28 2.13
C ALA A 29 24.34 1.59 1.56
N PRO A 30 23.27 1.46 2.37
CA PRO A 30 21.90 1.71 1.91
C PRO A 30 21.81 3.07 1.21
N ASN A 31 21.19 3.10 0.03
CA ASN A 31 21.02 4.36 -0.68
C ASN A 31 19.91 5.17 -0.01
N LYS A 32 20.30 6.10 0.89
CA LYS A 32 19.37 6.93 1.66
C LYS A 32 18.38 7.69 0.77
N ASP A 33 18.77 8.04 -0.46
CA ASP A 33 17.93 8.77 -1.38
C ASP A 33 16.81 7.88 -1.98
N LEU A 34 17.07 6.58 -2.19
CA LEU A 34 16.07 5.63 -2.69
C LEU A 34 15.02 5.32 -1.63
N ASN A 35 15.45 5.08 -0.38
CA ASN A 35 14.53 4.88 0.74
C ASN A 35 13.68 6.14 1.03
N GLY A 36 14.26 7.33 0.81
CA GLY A 36 13.53 8.60 0.84
C GLY A 36 12.40 8.62 -0.18
N LEU A 37 12.66 8.23 -1.44
CA LEU A 37 11.64 8.15 -2.48
C LEU A 37 10.47 7.22 -2.10
N PHE A 38 10.78 6.04 -1.55
CA PHE A 38 9.74 5.10 -1.10
C PHE A 38 8.90 5.66 0.03
N SER A 39 9.53 6.35 0.98
CA SER A 39 8.83 6.99 2.11
C SER A 39 7.91 8.12 1.66
N GLU A 40 8.35 8.94 0.71
CA GLU A 40 7.51 9.98 0.12
C GLU A 40 6.32 9.40 -0.66
N PHE A 41 6.58 8.33 -1.43
CA PHE A 41 5.51 7.65 -2.16
C PHE A 41 4.48 7.08 -1.20
N TRP A 42 4.92 6.45 -0.12
CA TRP A 42 4.05 5.94 0.94
C TRP A 42 3.13 7.03 1.48
N GLU A 43 3.69 8.17 1.91
CA GLU A 43 2.90 9.30 2.43
C GLU A 43 1.88 9.83 1.40
N LYS A 44 2.25 9.84 0.11
CA LYS A 44 1.34 10.23 -0.96
C LYS A 44 0.24 9.19 -1.18
N GLN A 45 0.59 7.90 -1.22
CA GLN A 45 -0.32 6.79 -1.45
C GLN A 45 -1.31 6.62 -0.29
N SER A 46 -0.89 6.79 0.97
CA SER A 46 -1.79 6.69 2.14
C SER A 46 -2.89 7.75 2.13
N ARG A 47 -2.64 8.92 1.52
CA ARG A 47 -3.66 9.96 1.33
C ARG A 47 -4.58 9.67 0.15
N LEU A 48 -4.06 9.03 -0.89
CA LEU A 48 -4.86 8.60 -2.05
C LEU A 48 -5.76 7.43 -1.68
N ASP A 49 -5.27 6.47 -0.90
CA ASP A 49 -6.00 5.30 -0.44
C ASP A 49 -6.03 5.19 1.10
N PRO A 50 -6.88 5.99 1.77
CA PRO A 50 -7.03 5.96 3.22
C PRO A 50 -7.51 4.61 3.78
N LEU A 51 -8.21 3.79 2.99
CA LEU A 51 -8.67 2.47 3.44
C LEU A 51 -7.50 1.50 3.53
N ALA A 52 -6.61 1.51 2.53
CA ALA A 52 -5.37 0.75 2.58
C ALA A 52 -4.46 1.22 3.73
N ALA A 53 -4.37 2.54 3.96
CA ALA A 53 -3.61 3.10 5.08
C ALA A 53 -4.11 2.55 6.43
N THR A 54 -5.43 2.54 6.67
CA THR A 54 -6.02 1.90 7.87
C THR A 54 -5.66 0.42 7.96
N ALA A 55 -5.73 -0.32 6.85
CA ALA A 55 -5.40 -1.75 6.82
C ALA A 55 -3.92 -2.03 7.15
N GLN A 56 -3.05 -1.06 6.89
CA GLN A 56 -1.62 -1.10 7.20
C GLN A 56 -1.29 -0.55 8.59
N GLY A 57 -2.30 -0.16 9.38
CA GLY A 57 -2.15 0.36 10.74
C GLY A 57 -1.98 1.87 10.83
N ASP A 58 -2.07 2.60 9.71
CA ASP A 58 -2.02 4.06 9.69
C ASP A 58 -3.42 4.66 9.84
N ASN A 59 -3.72 5.12 11.05
CA ASN A 59 -5.04 5.66 11.40
C ASN A 59 -5.20 7.16 11.11
N ARG A 60 -4.18 7.84 10.56
CA ARG A 60 -4.19 9.31 10.33
C ARG A 60 -5.30 9.79 9.39
N PHE A 61 -5.83 8.89 8.56
CA PHE A 61 -6.80 9.21 7.51
C PHE A 61 -8.14 8.48 7.71
N ASN A 62 -8.43 8.03 8.94
CA ASN A 62 -9.63 7.23 9.23
C ASN A 62 -10.95 7.98 9.00
N ASN A 63 -10.93 9.30 8.89
CA ASN A 63 -12.09 10.13 8.59
C ASN A 63 -12.34 10.36 7.09
N ILE A 64 -11.43 9.91 6.22
CA ILE A 64 -11.47 10.25 4.80
C ILE A 64 -11.89 9.02 3.99
N LEU A 65 -12.82 9.25 3.05
CA LEU A 65 -13.14 8.33 1.97
C LEU A 65 -13.15 9.10 0.64
N PRO A 66 -12.12 8.96 -0.21
CA PRO A 66 -12.05 9.63 -1.49
C PRO A 66 -13.09 9.08 -2.48
N ASN A 67 -13.55 9.93 -3.39
CA ASN A 67 -14.33 9.48 -4.53
C ASN A 67 -13.41 9.07 -5.70
N ASP A 68 -12.98 7.82 -5.69
CA ASP A 68 -12.11 7.23 -6.72
C ASP A 68 -12.79 6.99 -8.08
N GLN A 69 -14.10 7.24 -8.18
CA GLN A 69 -14.91 6.99 -9.39
C GLN A 69 -14.84 8.14 -10.40
N THR A 70 -14.11 9.22 -10.09
CA THR A 70 -14.02 10.41 -10.94
C THR A 70 -12.86 10.32 -11.93
N GLN A 71 -12.99 11.01 -13.06
CA GLN A 71 -11.87 11.16 -14.00
C GLN A 71 -10.71 11.91 -13.35
N ALA A 72 -10.99 12.96 -12.57
CA ALA A 72 -9.97 13.73 -11.85
C ALA A 72 -9.14 12.86 -10.89
N TYR A 73 -9.76 11.90 -10.20
CA TYR A 73 -9.03 10.96 -9.37
C TYR A 73 -8.09 10.07 -10.19
N ARG A 74 -8.57 9.50 -11.30
CA ARG A 74 -7.72 8.71 -12.22
C ARG A 74 -6.56 9.52 -12.82
N ASP A 75 -6.79 10.78 -13.14
CA ASP A 75 -5.75 11.69 -13.64
C ASP A 75 -4.72 12.01 -12.55
N THR A 76 -5.17 12.14 -11.30
CA THR A 76 -4.29 12.28 -10.12
C THR A 76 -3.42 11.04 -9.95
N LEU A 77 -4.01 9.84 -10.00
CA LEU A 77 -3.26 8.59 -9.95
C LEU A 77 -2.21 8.51 -11.06
N ARG A 78 -2.60 8.82 -12.30
CA ARG A 78 -1.67 8.81 -13.45
C ARG A 78 -0.50 9.75 -13.22
N THR A 79 -0.78 10.97 -12.78
CA THR A 79 0.25 11.99 -12.52
C THR A 79 1.22 11.55 -11.44
N VAL A 80 0.69 11.06 -10.31
CA VAL A 80 1.51 10.60 -9.18
C VAL A 80 2.35 9.40 -9.60
N TYR A 81 1.76 8.36 -10.19
CA TYR A 81 2.50 7.16 -10.56
C TYR A 81 3.56 7.42 -11.63
N GLN A 82 3.28 8.30 -12.60
CA GLN A 82 4.26 8.69 -13.61
C GLN A 82 5.41 9.51 -13.02
N ASP A 83 5.12 10.45 -12.10
CA ASP A 83 6.16 11.23 -11.42
C ASP A 83 7.12 10.32 -10.64
N TYR A 84 6.59 9.45 -9.77
CA TYR A 84 7.42 8.56 -8.97
C TYR A 84 8.17 7.52 -9.80
N LEU A 85 7.60 7.04 -10.90
CA LEU A 85 8.32 6.15 -11.83
C LEU A 85 9.49 6.89 -12.47
N THR A 86 9.27 8.12 -12.94
CA THR A 86 10.31 8.97 -13.53
C THR A 86 11.43 9.28 -12.53
N ARG A 87 11.08 9.53 -11.27
CA ARG A 87 12.04 9.75 -10.18
C ARG A 87 12.83 8.48 -9.86
N ALA A 88 12.17 7.32 -9.80
CA ALA A 88 12.84 6.04 -9.61
C ALA A 88 13.82 5.73 -10.75
N GLU A 89 13.48 6.05 -12.00
CA GLU A 89 14.35 5.77 -13.16
C GLU A 89 15.66 6.55 -13.18
N LYS A 90 15.82 7.57 -12.32
CA LYS A 90 17.09 8.30 -12.15
C LYS A 90 18.14 7.52 -11.36
N PHE A 91 17.75 6.48 -10.62
CA PHE A 91 18.70 5.66 -9.86
C PHE A 91 19.35 4.62 -10.77
N ASP A 92 20.68 4.53 -10.74
CA ASP A 92 21.41 3.44 -11.40
C ASP A 92 21.24 2.15 -10.60
N ARG A 93 20.38 1.26 -11.12
CA ARG A 93 20.12 -0.06 -10.54
C ARG A 93 21.41 -0.85 -10.27
N ASN A 94 22.44 -0.75 -11.12
CA ASN A 94 23.65 -1.55 -10.97
C ASN A 94 24.50 -1.13 -9.77
N ALA A 95 24.41 0.15 -9.38
CA ALA A 95 25.08 0.73 -8.23
C ALA A 95 24.39 0.44 -6.88
N LEU A 96 23.17 -0.10 -6.89
CA LEU A 96 22.43 -0.47 -5.68
C LEU A 96 22.96 -1.78 -5.06
N ASP A 97 22.79 -1.94 -3.75
CA ASP A 97 23.01 -3.21 -3.07
C ASP A 97 21.94 -4.25 -3.48
N ALA A 98 22.12 -5.51 -3.05
CA ALA A 98 21.23 -6.60 -3.45
C ALA A 98 19.76 -6.40 -2.99
N ASN A 99 19.53 -5.85 -1.79
CA ASN A 99 18.20 -5.64 -1.26
C ASN A 99 17.53 -4.41 -1.91
N ASP A 100 18.29 -3.33 -2.07
CA ASP A 100 17.83 -2.12 -2.74
C ASP A 100 17.47 -2.40 -4.21
N LYS A 101 18.21 -3.29 -4.89
CA LYS A 101 17.87 -3.78 -6.24
C LYS A 101 16.49 -4.42 -6.30
N VAL A 102 16.19 -5.30 -5.35
CA VAL A 102 14.88 -5.98 -5.30
C VAL A 102 13.76 -4.98 -5.02
N SER A 103 13.95 -4.11 -4.03
CA SER A 103 12.95 -3.08 -3.68
C SER A 103 12.70 -2.13 -4.86
N TYR A 104 13.76 -1.69 -5.53
CA TYR A 104 13.70 -0.88 -6.74
C TYR A 104 12.90 -1.56 -7.87
N ASP A 105 13.19 -2.83 -8.14
CA ASP A 105 12.54 -3.59 -9.22
C ASP A 105 11.03 -3.77 -8.92
N ILE A 106 10.67 -4.12 -7.69
CA ILE A 106 9.28 -4.25 -7.25
C ILE A 106 8.56 -2.91 -7.38
N PHE A 107 9.17 -1.83 -6.90
CA PHE A 107 8.58 -0.49 -6.94
C PHE A 107 8.30 -0.04 -8.38
N ARG A 108 9.28 -0.19 -9.27
CA ARG A 108 9.09 0.16 -10.69
C ARG A 108 8.04 -0.71 -11.36
N TYR A 109 8.07 -2.02 -11.10
CA TYR A 109 7.08 -2.94 -11.65
C TYR A 109 5.66 -2.55 -11.21
N ASP A 110 5.45 -2.31 -9.91
CA ASP A 110 4.14 -1.91 -9.37
C ASP A 110 3.62 -0.62 -10.02
N LEU A 111 4.46 0.43 -10.11
CA LEU A 111 4.06 1.68 -10.76
C LEU A 111 3.74 1.50 -12.25
N GLN A 112 4.52 0.70 -12.97
CA GLN A 112 4.25 0.38 -14.37
C GLN A 112 2.93 -0.38 -14.54
N GLN A 113 2.65 -1.36 -13.68
CA GLN A 113 1.39 -2.10 -13.71
C GLN A 113 0.20 -1.20 -13.38
N ARG A 114 0.32 -0.30 -12.39
CA ARG A 114 -0.71 0.69 -12.07
C ARG A 114 -1.00 1.62 -13.25
N LEU A 115 0.04 2.15 -13.89
CA LEU A 115 -0.09 3.01 -15.08
C LEU A 115 -0.71 2.25 -16.27
N ALA A 116 -0.33 1.00 -16.48
CA ALA A 116 -0.93 0.15 -17.50
C ALA A 116 -2.42 -0.11 -17.21
N GLY A 117 -2.77 -0.40 -15.96
CA GLY A 117 -4.15 -0.61 -15.51
C GLY A 117 -5.04 0.61 -15.72
N LEU A 118 -4.51 1.84 -15.53
CA LEU A 118 -5.24 3.08 -15.79
C LEU A 118 -5.61 3.31 -17.27
N LYS A 119 -5.03 2.55 -18.21
CA LYS A 119 -5.39 2.58 -19.64
C LYS A 119 -6.59 1.69 -19.95
N LEU A 120 -6.97 0.79 -19.04
CA LEU A 120 -8.10 -0.11 -19.20
C LEU A 120 -9.42 0.60 -18.81
N ASN A 121 -10.53 0.09 -19.33
CA ASN A 121 -11.87 0.61 -19.03
C ASN A 121 -12.46 0.06 -17.72
N THR A 122 -11.63 -0.42 -16.79
CA THR A 122 -12.07 -1.00 -15.50
C THR A 122 -12.82 0.00 -14.63
N TRP A 123 -12.59 1.31 -14.81
CA TRP A 123 -13.35 2.37 -14.15
C TRP A 123 -14.85 2.37 -14.50
N MET A 124 -15.24 1.72 -15.60
CA MET A 124 -16.65 1.50 -15.95
C MET A 124 -17.28 0.31 -15.20
N LEU A 125 -16.47 -0.45 -14.46
CA LEU A 125 -16.85 -1.52 -13.54
C LEU A 125 -16.37 -1.18 -12.12
N PRO A 126 -16.98 -0.20 -11.44
CA PRO A 126 -16.56 0.26 -10.10
C PRO A 126 -16.33 -0.86 -9.06
N PHE A 127 -17.10 -1.96 -9.13
CA PHE A 127 -16.94 -3.13 -8.27
C PHE A 127 -17.53 -4.40 -8.89
N GLN A 128 -17.29 -5.53 -8.23
CA GLN A 128 -17.85 -6.84 -8.58
C GLN A 128 -18.16 -7.67 -7.32
N GLN A 129 -18.64 -8.91 -7.48
CA GLN A 129 -19.16 -9.73 -6.38
C GLN A 129 -18.15 -10.10 -5.27
N PHE A 130 -16.86 -10.16 -5.57
CA PHE A 130 -15.80 -10.50 -4.63
C PHE A 130 -15.18 -9.29 -3.93
N TRP A 131 -15.21 -8.11 -4.56
CA TRP A 131 -14.45 -6.92 -4.15
C TRP A 131 -15.19 -5.66 -4.60
N GLY A 132 -15.26 -4.69 -3.70
CA GLY A 132 -15.91 -3.41 -3.95
C GLY A 132 -16.05 -2.60 -2.69
N LEU A 133 -16.16 -1.28 -2.84
CA LEU A 133 -16.35 -0.40 -1.69
C LEU A 133 -17.58 -0.77 -0.83
N PRO A 134 -18.74 -1.19 -1.37
CA PRO A 134 -19.87 -1.62 -0.54
C PRO A 134 -19.53 -2.79 0.41
N ILE A 135 -18.73 -3.75 -0.05
CA ILE A 135 -18.26 -4.87 0.78
C ILE A 135 -17.30 -4.36 1.85
N SER A 136 -16.33 -3.53 1.46
CA SER A 136 -15.37 -2.93 2.39
C SER A 136 -16.06 -2.07 3.45
N MET A 137 -17.10 -1.31 3.09
CA MET A 137 -17.87 -0.51 4.04
C MET A 137 -18.57 -1.38 5.09
N GLY A 138 -19.12 -2.53 4.68
CA GLY A 138 -19.69 -3.48 5.64
C GLY A 138 -18.65 -4.08 6.58
N GLN A 139 -17.47 -4.45 6.04
CA GLN A 139 -16.37 -5.00 6.84
C GLN A 139 -15.81 -3.98 7.84
N PHE A 140 -15.48 -2.78 7.38
CA PHE A 140 -14.94 -1.72 8.22
C PHE A 140 -15.99 -1.22 9.22
N GLY A 141 -17.26 -1.09 8.82
CA GLY A 141 -18.34 -0.61 9.67
C GLY A 141 -18.85 -1.60 10.71
N SER A 142 -18.38 -2.84 10.69
CA SER A 142 -18.84 -3.91 11.61
C SER A 142 -18.49 -3.67 13.09
N GLY A 143 -17.53 -2.78 13.37
CA GLY A 143 -16.97 -2.63 14.71
C GLY A 143 -16.02 -3.75 15.15
N GLN A 144 -15.81 -4.77 14.31
CA GLN A 144 -15.01 -5.96 14.63
C GLN A 144 -13.77 -6.12 13.73
N SER A 145 -13.53 -5.19 12.81
CA SER A 145 -12.44 -5.24 11.84
C SER A 145 -11.34 -4.20 12.16
N ILE A 146 -10.61 -3.77 11.14
CA ILE A 146 -9.44 -2.87 11.23
C ILE A 146 -9.80 -1.40 11.51
N GLN A 147 -11.05 -0.98 11.28
CA GLN A 147 -11.53 0.33 11.71
C GLN A 147 -11.75 0.33 13.23
N PRO A 148 -11.10 1.22 14.00
CA PRO A 148 -11.34 1.32 15.42
C PRO A 148 -12.74 1.90 15.70
N PHE A 149 -13.33 1.53 16.84
CA PHE A 149 -14.59 2.06 17.40
C PHE A 149 -14.51 2.13 18.93
N LYS A 150 -13.39 2.62 19.47
CA LYS A 150 -13.09 2.62 20.91
C LYS A 150 -13.33 3.98 21.57
N THR A 151 -13.26 5.05 20.78
CA THR A 151 -13.36 6.44 21.25
C THR A 151 -14.39 7.19 20.44
N VAL A 152 -14.92 8.31 20.96
CA VAL A 152 -15.85 9.19 20.21
C VAL A 152 -15.27 9.59 18.85
N GLN A 153 -13.98 9.94 18.81
CA GLN A 153 -13.28 10.29 17.58
C GLN A 153 -13.32 9.16 16.52
N ASP A 154 -13.30 7.90 16.95
CA ASP A 154 -13.39 6.76 16.04
C ASP A 154 -14.76 6.68 15.34
N TYR A 155 -15.83 6.99 16.08
CA TYR A 155 -17.19 7.08 15.52
C TYR A 155 -17.31 8.28 14.56
N ASP A 156 -16.74 9.43 14.93
CA ASP A 156 -16.71 10.62 14.06
C ASP A 156 -15.93 10.35 12.76
N ASN A 157 -14.80 9.67 12.86
CA ASN A 157 -14.01 9.23 11.72
C ASN A 157 -14.85 8.31 10.81
N TRP A 158 -15.53 7.33 11.38
CA TRP A 158 -16.40 6.44 10.60
C TRP A 158 -17.54 7.20 9.92
N LEU A 159 -18.18 8.14 10.62
CA LEU A 159 -19.24 8.97 10.05
C LEU A 159 -18.75 9.76 8.83
N GLY A 160 -17.51 10.26 8.85
CA GLY A 160 -16.88 10.90 7.69
C GLY A 160 -16.79 9.97 6.47
N ARG A 161 -16.45 8.70 6.67
CA ARG A 161 -16.45 7.68 5.59
C ARG A 161 -17.86 7.39 5.08
N VAL A 162 -18.84 7.26 5.97
CA VAL A 162 -20.24 7.05 5.57
C VAL A 162 -20.76 8.21 4.71
N GLN A 163 -20.42 9.44 5.04
CA GLN A 163 -20.75 10.61 4.22
C GLN A 163 -20.10 10.53 2.84
N GLY A 164 -18.81 10.23 2.76
CA GLY A 164 -18.10 10.06 1.48
C GLY A 164 -18.70 8.96 0.59
N PHE A 165 -19.23 7.89 1.20
CA PHE A 165 -19.80 6.76 0.48
C PHE A 165 -21.02 7.16 -0.35
N THR A 166 -21.82 8.12 0.12
CA THR A 166 -23.02 8.59 -0.62
C THR A 166 -22.66 9.16 -1.99
N VAL A 167 -21.69 10.08 -2.04
CA VAL A 167 -21.20 10.71 -3.27
C VAL A 167 -20.48 9.70 -4.18
N TRP A 168 -19.73 8.78 -3.56
CA TRP A 168 -19.09 7.68 -4.27
C TRP A 168 -20.11 6.78 -4.97
N ALA A 169 -21.20 6.42 -4.29
CA ALA A 169 -22.23 5.51 -4.81
C ALA A 169 -22.91 6.08 -6.07
N ASP A 170 -23.27 7.36 -6.06
CA ASP A 170 -23.84 8.04 -7.23
C ASP A 170 -22.87 8.02 -8.42
N SER A 171 -21.58 8.23 -8.14
CA SER A 171 -20.53 8.21 -9.16
C SER A 171 -20.34 6.79 -9.73
N ALA A 172 -20.35 5.77 -8.88
CA ALA A 172 -20.28 4.37 -9.26
C ALA A 172 -21.48 3.96 -10.13
N ILE A 173 -22.71 4.32 -9.75
CA ILE A 173 -23.91 4.08 -10.54
C ILE A 173 -23.78 4.71 -11.94
N GLY A 174 -23.29 5.95 -11.98
CA GLY A 174 -23.02 6.66 -13.24
C GLY A 174 -22.02 5.92 -14.13
N ASN A 175 -20.95 5.38 -13.55
CA ASN A 175 -19.92 4.62 -14.27
C ASN A 175 -20.43 3.27 -14.77
N PHE A 176 -21.16 2.49 -13.94
CA PHE A 176 -21.79 1.25 -14.41
C PHE A 176 -22.75 1.49 -15.57
N ARG A 177 -23.56 2.56 -15.53
CA ARG A 177 -24.44 2.93 -16.65
C ARG A 177 -23.67 3.20 -17.94
N ARG A 178 -22.48 3.79 -17.85
CA ARG A 178 -21.58 3.97 -19.01
C ARG A 178 -21.02 2.62 -19.46
N GLY A 179 -20.58 1.77 -18.53
CA GLY A 179 -20.09 0.41 -18.80
C GLY A 179 -21.10 -0.43 -19.57
N MET A 180 -22.35 -0.46 -19.11
CA MET A 180 -23.45 -1.16 -19.79
C MET A 180 -23.63 -0.70 -21.23
N ARG A 181 -23.57 0.62 -21.51
CA ARG A 181 -23.69 1.14 -22.88
C ARG A 181 -22.48 0.81 -23.75
N ALA A 182 -21.30 0.68 -23.15
CA ALA A 182 -20.05 0.40 -23.83
C ALA A 182 -19.74 -1.11 -23.93
N GLY A 183 -20.62 -1.99 -23.43
CA GLY A 183 -20.37 -3.44 -23.37
C GLY A 183 -19.32 -3.86 -22.34
N VAL A 184 -18.94 -2.97 -21.42
CA VAL A 184 -18.00 -3.27 -20.32
C VAL A 184 -18.83 -3.75 -19.13
N VAL A 185 -19.22 -5.02 -19.19
CA VAL A 185 -20.01 -5.72 -18.17
C VAL A 185 -19.32 -7.04 -17.79
N LEU A 186 -19.61 -7.55 -16.61
CA LEU A 186 -19.23 -8.92 -16.27
C LEU A 186 -20.08 -9.91 -17.09
N PRO A 187 -19.57 -11.13 -17.35
CA PRO A 187 -20.33 -12.20 -17.98
C PRO A 187 -21.59 -12.59 -17.22
#